data_AF-A0A494WUU8-F1
#
_entry.id   AF-A0A494WUU8-F1
#
_cell.length_a   1.000
_cell.length_b   1.000
_cell.length_c   1.000
_cell.angle_alpha   90.00
_cell.angle_beta   90.00
_cell.angle_gamma   90.00
#
_symmetry.space_group_name_H-M   'P 1'
#
loop_
_entity.id
_entity.type
_entity.pdbx_description
1 polymer ?
#
loop_
_entity_poly.entity_id
_entity_poly.type
_entity_poly.pdbx_seq_one_letter_code
_entity_poly.pdbx_strand_id
1 'polypeptide(L)'
;MGNVVKREVYKLIDKELAAANEKFPLFGSSHEAFAVILEEAEETKEEAQNLEILVNNFWIGVRENHSPEAAHEELTEIYRTALDLAVEAIQTAAMARKGILSNIELLAIDQCLTEEERGAL
;
A
#
# COMPACT_ATOMS: atom_id res chain seq x y z
N MET A 1 -21.24 5.92 -2.05
CA MET A 1 -20.98 4.47 -2.13
C MET A 1 -19.83 4.20 -1.18
N GLY A 2 -20.10 3.57 -0.03
CA GLY A 2 -19.07 3.33 0.98
C GLY A 2 -18.01 2.38 0.44
N ASN A 3 -16.74 2.64 0.77
CA ASN A 3 -15.64 1.79 0.35
C ASN A 3 -15.71 0.47 1.15
N VAL A 4 -16.30 -0.56 0.53
CA VAL A 4 -16.69 -1.84 1.17
C VAL A 4 -15.49 -2.54 1.82
N VAL A 5 -14.28 -2.28 1.32
CA VAL A 5 -13.04 -2.93 1.78
C VAL A 5 -12.22 -2.07 2.75
N LYS A 6 -12.51 -0.78 2.92
CA LYS A 6 -11.64 0.14 3.69
C LYS A 6 -11.38 -0.34 5.12
N ARG A 7 -12.42 -0.89 5.77
CA ARG A 7 -12.29 -1.47 7.12
C ARG A 7 -11.33 -2.67 7.16
N GLU A 8 -11.35 -3.51 6.14
CA GLU A 8 -10.43 -4.65 6.06
C GLU A 8 -9.01 -4.18 5.75
N VAL A 9 -8.85 -3.11 4.96
CA VAL A 9 -7.54 -2.47 4.72
C VAL A 9 -6.93 -1.96 6.03
N TYR A 10 -7.70 -1.32 6.92
CA TYR A 10 -7.17 -0.91 8.23
C TYR A 10 -6.65 -2.10 9.06
N LYS A 11 -7.32 -3.25 9.02
CA LYS A 11 -6.83 -4.46 9.69
C LYS A 11 -5.54 -5.00 9.06
N LEU A 12 -5.39 -4.86 7.74
CA LEU A 12 -4.15 -5.25 7.05
C LEU A 12 -3.00 -4.29 7.41
N ILE A 13 -3.27 -2.99 7.52
CA ILE A 13 -2.30 -2.00 8.01
C ILE A 13 -1.86 -2.33 9.44
N ASP A 14 -2.80 -2.66 10.34
CA ASP A 14 -2.48 -3.10 11.71
C ASP A 14 -1.59 -4.35 11.72
N LYS A 15 -1.88 -5.31 10.84
CA LYS A 15 -1.11 -6.55 10.71
C LYS A 15 0.31 -6.28 10.21
N GLU A 16 0.47 -5.44 9.19
CA GLU A 16 1.76 -5.07 8.63
C GLU A 16 2.61 -4.31 9.64
N LEU A 17 2.00 -3.34 10.33
CA LEU A 17 2.64 -2.60 11.42
C LEU A 17 3.12 -3.53 12.54
N ALA A 18 2.31 -4.52 12.93
CA ALA A 18 2.69 -5.50 13.95
C ALA A 18 3.89 -6.35 13.50
N ALA A 19 3.89 -6.83 12.25
CA ALA A 19 5.00 -7.60 11.67
C ALA A 19 6.30 -6.77 11.59
N ALA A 20 6.20 -5.51 11.13
CA ALA A 20 7.34 -4.60 11.10
C ALA A 20 7.91 -4.31 12.49
N ASN A 21 7.05 -4.21 13.52
CA ASN A 21 7.46 -3.98 14.90
C ASN A 21 8.05 -5.22 15.60
N GLU A 22 7.68 -6.43 15.17
CA GLU A 22 8.33 -7.66 15.62
C GLU A 22 9.78 -7.74 15.13
N LYS A 23 10.03 -7.27 13.90
CA LYS A 23 11.35 -7.29 13.26
C LYS A 23 12.24 -6.11 13.69
N PHE A 24 11.66 -4.91 13.81
CA PHE A 24 12.39 -3.68 14.12
C PHE A 24 11.59 -2.82 15.11
N PRO A 25 12.22 -2.21 16.13
CA PRO A 25 11.51 -1.33 17.05
C PRO A 25 10.91 -0.11 16.34
N LEU A 26 10.15 0.70 17.08
CA LEU A 26 9.72 2.02 16.65
C LEU A 26 10.93 2.86 16.19
N PHE A 27 10.73 3.67 15.16
CA PHE A 27 11.76 4.57 14.62
C PHE A 27 12.34 5.46 15.71
N GLY A 28 13.67 5.62 15.70
CA GLY A 28 14.41 6.48 16.62
C GLY A 28 14.48 7.94 16.20
N SER A 29 14.09 8.29 14.97
CA SER A 29 14.05 9.69 14.49
C SER A 29 13.12 9.89 13.30
N SER A 30 12.77 11.15 13.02
CA SER A 30 12.01 11.52 11.82
C SER A 30 12.78 11.25 10.52
N HIS A 31 14.13 11.25 10.55
CA HIS A 31 14.94 10.90 9.37
C HIS A 31 14.83 9.42 9.03
N GLU A 32 14.86 8.56 10.06
CA GLU A 32 14.64 7.12 9.89
C GLU A 32 13.23 6.83 9.38
N ALA A 33 12.22 7.48 9.99
CA ALA A 33 10.84 7.36 9.52
C ALA A 33 10.70 7.79 8.05
N PHE A 34 11.30 8.92 7.66
CA PHE A 34 11.28 9.39 6.28
C PHE A 34 11.94 8.39 5.32
N ALA A 35 13.12 7.87 5.66
CA ALA A 35 13.84 6.95 4.80
C ALA A 35 13.03 5.67 4.51
N VAL A 36 12.44 5.07 5.56
CA VAL A 36 11.64 3.85 5.42
C VAL A 36 10.32 4.12 4.69
N ILE A 37 9.62 5.23 5.00
CA ILE A 37 8.39 5.59 4.28
C ILE A 37 8.68 5.88 2.80
N LEU A 38 9.83 6.49 2.49
CA LEU A 38 10.22 6.77 1.12
C LEU A 38 10.46 5.48 0.33
N GLU A 39 11.12 4.49 0.92
CA GLU A 39 11.36 3.17 0.32
C GLU A 39 10.04 2.53 -0.13
N GLU A 40 9.08 2.36 0.80
CA GLU A 40 7.77 1.75 0.50
C GLU A 40 6.97 2.59 -0.52
N ALA A 41 7.09 3.92 -0.47
CA ALA A 41 6.42 4.81 -1.41
C ALA A 41 7.03 4.75 -2.82
N GLU A 42 8.34 4.53 -2.93
CA GLU A 42 9.03 4.30 -4.20
C GLU A 42 8.66 2.94 -4.79
N GLU A 43 8.57 1.89 -3.98
CA GLU A 43 8.08 0.56 -4.40
C GLU A 43 6.61 0.61 -4.86
N THR A 44 5.75 1.29 -4.10
CA THR A 44 4.35 1.57 -4.51
C THR A 44 4.28 2.28 -5.86
N LYS A 45 5.17 3.25 -6.09
CA LYS A 45 5.21 3.99 -7.35
C LYS A 45 5.69 3.12 -8.50
N GLU A 46 6.70 2.28 -8.29
CA GLU A 46 7.19 1.33 -9.29
C GLU A 46 6.07 0.37 -9.73
N GLU A 47 5.36 -0.23 -8.77
CA GLU A 47 4.24 -1.14 -9.08
C GLU A 47 3.08 -0.43 -9.78
N ALA A 48 2.81 0.83 -9.44
CA ALA A 48 1.80 1.63 -10.15
C ALA A 48 2.20 1.88 -11.62
N GLN A 49 3.49 2.13 -11.89
CA GLN A 49 4.02 2.29 -13.24
C GLN A 49 3.98 0.98 -14.03
N ASN A 50 4.33 -0.13 -13.39
CA ASN A 50 4.23 -1.47 -13.97
C ASN A 50 2.78 -1.80 -14.35
N LEU A 51 1.82 -1.51 -13.46
CA LEU A 51 0.40 -1.72 -13.71
C LEU A 51 -0.11 -0.90 -14.89
N GLU A 52 0.31 0.38 -15.00
CA GLU A 52 -0.04 1.23 -16.14
C GLU A 52 0.46 0.63 -17.47
N ILE A 53 1.69 0.12 -17.50
CA ILE A 53 2.27 -0.53 -18.68
C ILE A 53 1.46 -1.79 -19.04
N LEU A 54 1.15 -2.64 -18.07
CA LEU A 54 0.43 -3.90 -18.30
C LEU A 54 -0.99 -3.67 -18.80
N VAL A 55 -1.71 -2.69 -18.24
CA VAL A 55 -3.06 -2.32 -18.72
C VAL A 55 -3.01 -1.79 -20.16
N ASN A 56 -1.99 -0.99 -20.50
CA ASN A 56 -1.79 -0.54 -21.87
C ASN A 56 -1.47 -1.69 -22.84
N ASN A 57 -0.66 -2.67 -22.41
CA ASN A 57 -0.36 -3.87 -23.20
C ASN A 57 -1.62 -4.71 -23.44
N PHE A 58 -2.42 -4.94 -22.40
CA PHE A 58 -3.70 -5.64 -22.55
C PHE A 58 -4.63 -4.90 -23.52
N TRP A 59 -4.66 -3.56 -23.50
CA TRP A 59 -5.43 -2.78 -24.47
C TRP A 59 -4.92 -2.96 -25.91
N ILE A 60 -3.61 -3.04 -26.12
CA ILE A 60 -3.05 -3.39 -27.44
C ILE A 60 -3.53 -4.79 -27.85
N GLY A 61 -3.43 -5.78 -26.95
CA GLY A 61 -3.86 -7.15 -27.21
C GLY A 61 -5.34 -7.28 -27.58
N VAL A 62 -6.20 -6.50 -26.92
CA VAL A 62 -7.63 -6.40 -27.29
C VAL A 62 -7.80 -5.88 -28.72
N ARG A 63 -7.05 -4.86 -29.13
CA ARG A 63 -7.14 -4.30 -30.50
C ARG A 63 -6.59 -5.26 -31.56
N GLU A 64 -5.61 -6.07 -31.20
CA GLU A 64 -4.96 -7.04 -32.10
C GLU A 64 -5.67 -8.41 -32.10
N ASN A 65 -6.73 -8.59 -31.31
CA ASN A 65 -7.45 -9.85 -31.13
C ASN A 65 -6.53 -11.00 -30.68
N HIS A 66 -5.74 -10.75 -29.64
CA HIS A 66 -4.93 -11.78 -28.97
C HIS A 66 -5.74 -13.04 -28.66
N SER A 67 -5.07 -14.20 -28.69
CA SER A 67 -5.71 -15.47 -28.37
C SER A 67 -6.19 -15.49 -26.92
N PRO A 68 -7.16 -16.37 -26.56
CA PRO A 68 -7.61 -16.51 -25.18
C PRO A 68 -6.47 -16.80 -24.19
N GLU A 69 -5.46 -17.56 -24.60
CA GLU A 69 -4.28 -17.87 -23.78
C GLU A 69 -3.42 -16.62 -23.52
N ALA A 70 -3.16 -15.82 -24.55
CA ALA A 70 -2.41 -14.57 -24.41
C ALA A 70 -3.15 -13.55 -23.53
N ALA A 71 -4.47 -13.40 -23.72
CA ALA A 71 -5.30 -12.54 -22.88
C ALA A 71 -5.32 -13.00 -21.41
N HIS A 72 -5.31 -14.32 -21.16
CA HIS A 72 -5.23 -14.87 -19.81
C HIS A 72 -3.89 -14.54 -19.14
N GLU A 73 -2.77 -14.65 -19.87
CA GLU A 73 -1.45 -14.27 -19.35
C GLU A 73 -1.40 -12.77 -19.00
N GLU A 74 -1.85 -11.90 -19.90
CA GLU A 74 -1.88 -10.45 -19.67
C GLU A 74 -2.73 -10.07 -18.44
N LEU A 75 -3.92 -10.65 -18.31
CA LEU A 75 -4.79 -10.42 -17.15
C LEU A 75 -4.19 -10.97 -15.85
N THR A 76 -3.44 -12.07 -15.92
CA THR A 76 -2.76 -12.65 -14.75
C THR A 76 -1.67 -11.72 -14.23
N GLU A 77 -0.90 -11.11 -15.12
CA GLU A 77 0.14 -10.15 -14.73
C GLU A 77 -0.48 -8.88 -14.16
N ILE A 78 -1.55 -8.34 -14.77
CA ILE A 78 -2.32 -7.22 -14.20
C ILE A 78 -2.81 -7.55 -12.78
N TYR A 79 -3.34 -8.75 -12.57
CA TYR A 79 -3.83 -9.18 -11.26
C TYR A 79 -2.71 -9.23 -10.21
N ARG A 80 -1.55 -9.78 -10.55
CA ARG A 80 -0.40 -9.88 -9.64
C ARG A 80 0.16 -8.51 -9.29
N THR A 81 0.46 -7.69 -10.29
CA THR A 81 0.98 -6.33 -10.08
C THR A 81 0.00 -5.45 -9.32
N ALA A 82 -1.32 -5.57 -9.56
CA ALA A 82 -2.30 -4.84 -8.77
C ALA A 82 -2.39 -5.30 -7.31
N LEU A 83 -2.15 -6.59 -7.05
CA LEU A 83 -2.05 -7.13 -5.69
C LEU A 83 -0.81 -6.58 -4.99
N ASP A 84 0.35 -6.64 -5.65
CA ASP A 84 1.63 -6.15 -5.11
C ASP A 84 1.54 -4.64 -4.84
N LEU A 85 1.01 -3.86 -5.78
CA LEU A 85 0.71 -2.43 -5.58
C LEU A 85 -0.15 -2.17 -4.33
N ALA A 86 -1.18 -2.98 -4.10
CA ALA A 86 -2.04 -2.82 -2.93
C ALA A 86 -1.30 -3.15 -1.63
N VAL A 87 -0.38 -4.12 -1.68
CA VAL A 87 0.47 -4.53 -0.56
C VAL A 87 1.48 -3.42 -0.22
N GLU A 88 2.18 -2.87 -1.21
CA GLU A 88 3.13 -1.76 -0.98
C GLU A 88 2.44 -0.49 -0.47
N ALA A 89 1.22 -0.21 -0.96
CA ALA A 89 0.43 0.91 -0.44
C ALA A 89 0.01 0.70 1.03
N ILE A 90 -0.27 -0.55 1.44
CA ILE A 90 -0.56 -0.90 2.83
C ILE A 90 0.69 -0.76 3.69
N GLN A 91 1.86 -1.21 3.22
CA GLN A 91 3.13 -1.04 3.93
C GLN A 91 3.47 0.44 4.09
N THR A 92 3.32 1.25 3.05
CA THR A 92 3.48 2.71 3.12
C THR A 92 2.60 3.32 4.22
N ALA A 93 1.32 2.94 4.28
CA ALA A 93 0.41 3.39 5.33
C ALA A 93 0.82 2.89 6.73
N ALA A 94 1.29 1.65 6.83
CA ALA A 94 1.79 1.07 8.08
C ALA A 94 3.06 1.79 8.57
N MET A 95 3.99 2.14 7.69
CA MET A 95 5.22 2.87 8.03
C MET A 95 4.92 4.31 8.42
N ALA A 96 3.97 4.97 7.75
CA ALA A 96 3.48 6.28 8.18
C ALA A 96 2.90 6.23 9.60
N ARG A 97 2.07 5.22 9.89
CA ARG A 97 1.51 5.03 11.23
C ARG A 97 2.57 4.66 12.26
N LYS A 98 3.58 3.87 11.89
CA LYS A 98 4.76 3.62 12.73
C LYS A 98 5.46 4.93 13.10
N GLY A 99 5.62 5.84 12.14
CA GLY A 99 6.15 7.19 12.35
C GLY A 99 5.35 8.03 13.35
N ILE A 100 4.01 7.95 13.30
CA ILE A 100 3.13 8.60 14.28
C ILE A 100 3.38 8.02 15.69
N LEU A 101 3.41 6.69 15.81
CA LEU A 101 3.59 6.01 17.11
C LEU A 101 4.99 6.22 17.70
N SER A 102 6.00 6.42 16.85
CA SER A 102 7.38 6.73 17.25
C SER A 102 7.56 8.12 17.86
N ASN A 103 6.61 9.04 17.68
CA ASN A 103 6.72 10.42 18.17
C ASN A 103 5.63 10.72 19.19
N ILE A 104 6.02 11.12 20.40
CA ILE A 104 5.09 11.33 21.52
C ILE A 104 4.05 12.44 21.26
N GLU A 105 4.41 13.49 20.52
CA GLU A 105 3.50 14.58 20.19
C GLU A 105 2.46 14.11 19.15
N LEU A 106 2.90 13.34 18.15
CA LEU A 106 2.01 12.77 17.13
C LEU A 106 1.11 11.69 17.72
N LEU A 107 1.63 10.86 18.63
CA LEU A 107 0.85 9.85 19.36
C LEU A 107 -0.29 10.49 20.16
N ALA A 108 -0.03 11.61 20.85
CA ALA A 108 -1.06 12.32 21.59
C ALA A 108 -2.19 12.82 20.67
N ILE A 109 -1.84 13.30 19.47
CA ILE A 109 -2.82 13.69 18.46
C ILE A 109 -3.63 12.48 17.98
N ASP A 110 -2.97 11.37 17.64
CA ASP A 110 -3.63 10.14 17.15
C ASP A 110 -4.61 9.54 18.17
N GLN A 111 -4.26 9.60 19.46
CA GLN A 111 -5.14 9.16 20.56
C GLN A 111 -6.38 10.04 20.73
N CYS A 112 -6.32 11.30 20.30
CA CYS A 112 -7.45 12.22 20.37
C CYS A 112 -8.43 12.06 19.20
N LEU A 113 -8.07 11.31 18.15
CA LEU A 113 -8.94 11.03 17.01
C LEU A 113 -9.94 9.91 17.34
N THR A 114 -11.15 10.05 16.82
CA THR A 114 -12.17 8.98 16.82
C THR A 114 -11.77 7.84 15.88
N GLU A 115 -12.37 6.66 16.05
CA GLU A 115 -12.18 5.54 15.12
C GLU A 115 -12.58 5.88 13.68
N GLU A 116 -13.61 6.71 13.50
CA GLU A 116 -13.99 7.19 12.16
C GLU A 116 -12.94 8.13 11.58
N GLU A 117 -12.33 9.00 12.38
CA GLU A 117 -11.27 9.91 11.94
C GLU A 117 -9.95 9.17 11.65
N ARG A 118 -9.53 8.24 12.52
CA ARG A 118 -8.41 7.33 12.24
C ARG A 118 -8.67 6.48 11.00
N GLY A 119 -9.94 6.08 10.82
CA GLY A 119 -10.45 5.36 9.66
C GLY A 119 -10.70 6.24 8.42
N ALA A 120 -10.44 7.55 8.49
CA ALA A 120 -10.63 8.51 7.41
C ALA A 120 -9.31 9.06 6.87
N LEU A 121 -8.29 9.20 7.74
CA LEU A 121 -6.89 9.45 7.37
C LEU A 121 -6.32 8.29 6.55
#